data_AF-A0A9P9JNF4-F1
#
_entry.id   AF-A0A9P9JNF4-F1
#
_cell.length_a   1.000
_cell.length_b   1.000
_cell.length_c   1.000
_cell.angle_alpha   90.00
_cell.angle_beta   90.00
_cell.angle_gamma   90.00
#
_symmetry.space_group_name_H-M   'P 1'
#
loop_
_entity.id
_entity.type
_entity.pdbx_description
1 polymer ?
#
loop_
_entity_poly.entity_id
_entity_poly.type
_entity_poly.pdbx_seq_one_letter_code
_entity_poly.pdbx_strand_id
1 'polypeptide(L)'
;MNELACFLGVTEELAFHDVYSLYDDDAMAMVPRPVFALLVTIPMMEAWKQHRDAEDGAVEWYKGVGRDESVTWFQQTVIHGCRLIGFLHCVANGLPSEMVVPGSELANLLEKAIPPGIGERAALLNDTNSMHKASETVAQRGDTKDLYAGEESIHLFVVLIKGSLEDDEDAFSELALELGTRRLIDI
;
A
#
# COMPACT_ATOMS: atom_id res chain seq x y z
N MET A 1 -1.87 11.16 -3.88
CA MET A 1 -0.78 10.20 -3.58
C MET A 1 0.55 10.62 -4.22
N ASN A 2 0.57 11.08 -5.48
CA ASN A 2 1.81 11.51 -6.17
C ASN A 2 2.65 12.53 -5.41
N GLU A 3 2.00 13.51 -4.78
CA GLU A 3 2.72 14.48 -3.95
C GLU A 3 3.43 13.85 -2.75
N LEU A 4 2.77 12.89 -2.06
CA LEU A 4 3.38 12.14 -0.96
C LEU A 4 4.56 11.30 -1.47
N ALA A 5 4.41 10.66 -2.62
CA ALA A 5 5.45 9.86 -3.25
C ALA A 5 6.71 10.71 -3.52
N CYS A 6 6.55 11.84 -4.21
CA CYS A 6 7.64 12.78 -4.48
C CYS A 6 8.27 13.32 -3.19
N PHE A 7 7.46 13.75 -2.21
CA PHE A 7 7.95 14.28 -0.94
C PHE A 7 8.81 13.27 -0.17
N LEU A 8 8.43 11.99 -0.20
CA LEU A 8 9.16 10.93 0.51
C LEU A 8 10.35 10.38 -0.27
N GLY A 9 10.47 10.69 -1.57
CA GLY A 9 11.62 10.33 -2.40
C GLY A 9 11.38 9.20 -3.39
N VAL A 10 10.16 9.06 -3.91
CA VAL A 10 9.90 8.30 -5.15
C VAL A 10 10.19 9.21 -6.34
N THR A 11 10.81 8.67 -7.40
CA THR A 11 11.12 9.43 -8.62
C THR A 11 9.84 9.87 -9.36
N GLU A 12 9.93 10.95 -10.13
CA GLU A 12 8.82 11.42 -10.98
C GLU A 12 8.57 10.55 -12.22
N GLU A 13 9.37 9.49 -12.40
CA GLU A 13 9.16 8.47 -13.44
C GLU A 13 7.94 7.58 -13.13
N LEU A 14 7.46 7.61 -11.89
CA LEU A 14 6.29 6.88 -11.44
C LEU A 14 5.19 7.83 -10.97
N ALA A 15 3.96 7.39 -11.17
CA ALA A 15 2.78 8.06 -10.67
C ALA A 15 1.69 7.04 -10.29
N PHE A 16 0.91 7.40 -9.29
CA PHE A 16 -0.41 6.84 -9.04
C PHE A 16 -1.40 7.44 -10.04
N HIS A 17 -2.16 6.56 -10.67
CA HIS A 17 -3.24 6.87 -11.58
C HIS A 17 -4.57 6.39 -10.99
N ASP A 18 -5.63 7.15 -11.27
CA ASP A 18 -6.98 6.68 -10.94
C ASP A 18 -7.36 5.51 -11.85
N VAL A 19 -8.06 4.55 -11.27
CA VAL A 19 -8.56 3.35 -11.97
C VAL A 19 -10.08 3.47 -12.06
N TYR A 20 -10.59 3.66 -13.29
CA TYR A 20 -12.02 3.86 -13.50
C TYR A 20 -12.82 2.56 -13.55
N SER A 21 -12.20 1.45 -13.97
CA SER A 21 -12.80 0.13 -14.02
C SER A 21 -11.74 -0.95 -13.87
N LEU A 22 -12.15 -2.08 -13.31
CA LEU A 22 -11.36 -3.33 -13.29
C LEU A 22 -11.92 -4.39 -14.23
N TYR A 23 -12.95 -4.07 -15.02
CA TYR A 23 -13.65 -5.03 -15.88
C TYR A 23 -13.85 -4.50 -17.32
N ASP A 24 -13.42 -3.27 -17.59
CA ASP A 24 -13.55 -2.63 -18.90
C ASP A 24 -12.14 -2.40 -19.45
N ASP A 25 -11.81 -3.12 -20.52
CA ASP A 25 -10.47 -3.14 -21.10
C ASP A 25 -10.02 -1.75 -21.58
N ASP A 26 -10.94 -0.97 -22.16
CA ASP A 26 -10.63 0.37 -22.67
C ASP A 26 -10.29 1.34 -21.53
N ALA A 27 -11.03 1.27 -20.42
CA ALA A 27 -10.74 2.05 -19.22
C ALA A 27 -9.44 1.62 -18.55
N MET A 28 -9.16 0.30 -18.50
CA MET A 28 -7.91 -0.23 -17.95
C MET A 28 -6.69 0.17 -18.79
N ALA A 29 -6.84 0.20 -20.11
CA ALA A 29 -5.79 0.63 -21.05
C ALA A 29 -5.38 2.11 -20.91
N MET A 30 -6.15 2.93 -20.17
CA MET A 30 -5.76 4.31 -19.86
C MET A 30 -4.65 4.40 -18.81
N VAL A 31 -4.42 3.34 -18.03
CA VAL A 31 -3.38 3.30 -17.00
C VAL A 31 -2.05 2.92 -17.66
N PRO A 32 -0.99 3.74 -17.53
CA PRO A 32 0.32 3.41 -18.07
C PRO A 32 0.88 2.09 -17.52
N ARG A 33 1.60 1.37 -18.38
CA ARG A 33 2.20 0.06 -18.08
C ARG A 33 3.73 0.20 -17.96
N PRO A 34 4.40 -0.61 -17.11
CA PRO A 34 3.82 -1.62 -16.23
C PRO A 34 3.20 -1.02 -14.96
N VAL A 35 2.26 -1.75 -14.33
CA VAL A 35 1.66 -1.37 -13.05
C VAL A 35 2.26 -2.18 -11.90
N PHE A 36 2.99 -1.50 -11.03
CA PHE A 36 3.75 -2.13 -9.94
C PHE A 36 2.89 -2.52 -8.72
N ALA A 37 1.84 -1.74 -8.44
CA ALA A 37 0.95 -1.97 -7.31
C ALA A 37 -0.44 -1.38 -7.55
N LEU A 38 -1.44 -2.00 -6.95
CA LEU A 38 -2.81 -1.50 -6.83
C LEU A 38 -3.07 -1.12 -5.38
N LEU A 39 -3.48 0.12 -5.16
CA LEU A 39 -3.92 0.62 -3.85
C LEU A 39 -5.43 0.84 -3.90
N VAL A 40 -6.17 0.05 -3.14
CA VAL A 40 -7.63 -0.02 -3.20
C VAL A 40 -8.21 0.45 -1.88
N THR A 41 -9.20 1.33 -1.94
CA THR A 41 -9.97 1.73 -0.76
C THR A 41 -11.24 0.89 -0.69
N ILE A 42 -11.38 0.07 0.35
CA ILE A 42 -12.53 -0.82 0.54
C ILE A 42 -13.23 -0.46 1.86
N PRO A 43 -14.57 -0.28 1.87
CA PRO A 43 -15.31 -0.11 3.12
C PRO A 43 -15.38 -1.43 3.89
N MET A 44 -15.15 -1.38 5.21
CA MET A 44 -15.31 -2.49 6.15
C MET A 44 -16.78 -2.84 6.34
N MET A 45 -17.38 -3.48 5.34
CA MET A 45 -18.71 -4.04 5.46
C MET A 45 -18.69 -5.26 6.37
N GLU A 46 -19.80 -5.52 7.06
CA GLU A 46 -19.90 -6.64 8.01
C GLU A 46 -19.63 -8.00 7.34
N ALA A 47 -20.12 -8.20 6.10
CA ALA A 47 -19.86 -9.43 5.34
C ALA A 47 -18.37 -9.64 5.06
N TRP A 48 -17.67 -8.61 4.57
CA TRP A 48 -16.23 -8.68 4.33
C TRP A 48 -15.44 -8.87 5.63
N LYS A 49 -15.84 -8.19 6.72
CA LYS A 49 -15.23 -8.38 8.04
C LYS A 49 -15.32 -9.83 8.50
N GLN A 50 -16.50 -10.46 8.39
CA GLN A 50 -16.70 -11.86 8.77
C GLN A 50 -15.89 -12.81 7.90
N HIS A 51 -15.82 -12.56 6.58
CA HIS A 51 -15.01 -13.35 5.66
C HIS A 51 -13.53 -13.28 6.03
N ARG A 52 -12.99 -12.07 6.20
CA ARG A 52 -11.59 -11.85 6.60
C ARG A 52 -11.29 -12.49 7.95
N ASP A 53 -12.11 -12.27 8.97
CA ASP A 53 -11.87 -12.84 10.31
C ASP A 53 -11.87 -14.38 10.28
N ALA A 54 -12.69 -14.99 9.41
CA ALA A 54 -12.70 -16.44 9.22
C ALA A 54 -11.45 -16.93 8.46
N GLU A 55 -10.97 -16.19 7.46
CA GLU A 55 -9.73 -16.49 6.73
C GLU A 55 -8.50 -16.35 7.63
N ASP A 56 -8.38 -15.25 8.36
CA ASP A 56 -7.23 -14.92 9.20
C ASP A 56 -7.17 -15.73 10.50
N GLY A 57 -8.31 -16.25 10.98
CA GLY A 57 -8.42 -16.85 12.32
C GLY A 57 -7.50 -18.04 12.58
N ALA A 58 -7.04 -18.73 11.53
CA ALA A 58 -6.11 -19.85 11.62
C ALA A 58 -4.67 -19.49 11.21
N VAL A 59 -4.43 -18.26 10.76
CA VAL A 59 -3.15 -17.82 10.20
C VAL A 59 -2.30 -17.20 11.29
N GLU A 60 -1.06 -17.68 11.45
CA GLU A 60 -0.10 -17.01 12.33
C GLU A 60 0.35 -15.68 11.73
N TRP A 61 0.63 -14.70 12.60
CA TRP A 61 1.25 -13.44 12.18
C TRP A 61 2.53 -13.68 11.36
N TYR A 62 2.71 -12.86 10.33
CA TYR A 62 3.90 -12.88 9.48
C TYR A 62 5.19 -12.65 10.29
N LYS A 63 6.19 -13.51 10.09
CA LYS A 63 7.48 -13.51 10.81
C LYS A 63 8.69 -13.27 9.90
N GLY A 64 8.46 -12.91 8.63
CA GLY A 64 9.54 -12.65 7.67
C GLY A 64 10.38 -11.45 8.08
N VAL A 65 11.69 -11.56 7.85
CA VAL A 65 12.72 -10.54 8.10
C VAL A 65 13.89 -10.74 7.15
N GLY A 66 14.72 -9.72 6.97
CA GLY A 66 15.94 -9.78 6.17
C GLY A 66 15.71 -9.59 4.68
N ARG A 67 16.81 -9.59 3.91
CA ARG A 67 16.78 -9.27 2.46
C ARG A 67 16.09 -10.33 1.60
N ASP A 68 16.02 -11.56 2.10
CA ASP A 68 15.41 -12.69 1.40
C ASP A 68 13.93 -12.86 1.78
N GLU A 69 13.35 -11.93 2.54
CA GLU A 69 11.92 -11.98 2.86
C GLU A 69 11.08 -11.74 1.61
N SER A 70 9.94 -12.43 1.49
CA SER A 70 9.05 -12.25 0.34
C SER A 70 8.34 -10.91 0.33
N VAL A 71 8.01 -10.38 1.52
CA VAL A 71 7.26 -9.13 1.68
C VAL A 71 7.80 -8.36 2.88
N THR A 72 8.16 -7.09 2.67
CA THR A 72 8.37 -6.10 3.73
C THR A 72 7.01 -5.65 4.26
N TRP A 73 6.65 -6.18 5.42
CA TRP A 73 5.36 -5.90 6.06
C TRP A 73 5.45 -4.86 7.19
N PHE A 74 4.69 -3.77 7.06
CA PHE A 74 4.46 -2.77 8.13
C PHE A 74 3.11 -3.01 8.81
N GLN A 75 3.12 -3.20 10.14
CA GLN A 75 1.89 -3.25 10.92
C GLN A 75 1.36 -1.83 11.17
N GLN A 76 0.07 -1.60 10.93
CA GLN A 76 -0.57 -0.34 11.31
C GLN A 76 -0.80 -0.28 12.82
N THR A 77 -0.14 0.66 13.50
CA THR A 77 -0.34 0.92 14.94
C THR A 77 -0.89 2.32 15.23
N VAL A 78 -0.99 3.18 14.21
CA VAL A 78 -1.52 4.54 14.32
C VAL A 78 -2.92 4.61 13.70
N ILE A 79 -3.86 5.18 14.44
CA ILE A 79 -5.24 5.42 13.97
C ILE A 79 -5.19 6.37 12.77
N HIS A 80 -5.94 6.04 11.70
CA HIS A 80 -5.91 6.75 10.41
C HIS A 80 -4.56 6.75 9.69
N GLY A 81 -3.59 5.93 10.12
CA GLY A 81 -2.31 5.73 9.42
C GLY A 81 -2.38 4.86 8.17
N CYS A 82 -3.56 4.31 7.84
CA CYS A 82 -3.76 3.34 6.76
C CYS A 82 -3.27 3.82 5.39
N ARG A 83 -3.38 5.12 5.08
CA ARG A 83 -2.86 5.68 3.81
C ARG A 83 -1.34 5.59 3.71
N LEU A 84 -0.62 5.91 4.78
CA LEU A 84 0.84 5.83 4.80
C LEU A 84 1.29 4.38 4.76
N ILE A 85 0.61 3.50 5.49
CA ILE A 85 0.88 2.06 5.46
C ILE A 85 0.67 1.50 4.05
N GLY A 86 -0.46 1.81 3.42
CA GLY A 86 -0.72 1.38 2.05
C GLY A 86 0.32 1.91 1.06
N PHE A 87 0.70 3.18 1.16
CA PHE A 87 1.80 3.73 0.37
C PHE A 87 3.11 2.97 0.57
N LEU A 88 3.50 2.71 1.83
CA LEU A 88 4.73 1.99 2.16
C LEU A 88 4.73 0.56 1.60
N HIS A 89 3.61 -0.15 1.68
CA HIS A 89 3.49 -1.49 1.12
C HIS A 89 3.61 -1.49 -0.40
N CYS A 90 3.07 -0.47 -1.09
CA CYS A 90 3.28 -0.32 -2.55
C CYS A 90 4.76 -0.14 -2.88
N VAL A 91 5.44 0.79 -2.21
CA VAL A 91 6.82 1.16 -2.57
C VAL A 91 7.86 0.15 -2.11
N ALA A 92 7.66 -0.50 -0.96
CA ALA A 92 8.62 -1.45 -0.40
C ALA A 92 8.64 -2.79 -1.17
N ASN A 93 7.54 -3.14 -1.83
CA ASN A 93 7.36 -4.47 -2.41
C ASN A 93 7.03 -4.47 -3.91
N GLY A 94 6.50 -3.38 -4.44
CA GLY A 94 6.14 -3.27 -5.86
C GLY A 94 7.20 -2.57 -6.70
N LEU A 95 7.99 -1.67 -6.12
CA LEU A 95 8.87 -0.81 -6.90
C LEU A 95 10.29 -1.36 -7.05
N PRO A 96 10.90 -1.18 -8.24
CA PRO A 96 12.34 -1.33 -8.41
C PRO A 96 13.10 -0.33 -7.52
N SER A 97 14.23 -0.75 -6.97
CA SER A 97 15.00 0.04 -6.01
C SER A 97 15.50 1.38 -6.57
N GLU A 98 15.75 1.45 -7.87
CA GLU A 98 16.18 2.63 -8.62
C GLU A 98 15.11 3.73 -8.69
N MET A 99 13.85 3.39 -8.43
CA MET A 99 12.73 4.34 -8.39
C MET A 99 12.62 5.06 -7.05
N VAL A 100 13.49 4.73 -6.09
CA VAL A 100 13.61 5.42 -4.81
C VAL A 100 14.90 6.23 -4.80
N VAL A 101 14.76 7.54 -4.58
CA VAL A 101 15.87 8.50 -4.55
C VAL A 101 16.84 8.13 -3.42
N PRO A 102 18.14 7.87 -3.70
CA PRO A 102 19.11 7.53 -2.67
C PRO A 102 19.25 8.62 -1.60
N GLY A 103 19.29 8.21 -0.34
CA GLY A 103 19.40 9.11 0.82
C GLY A 103 18.11 9.83 1.21
N SER A 104 17.01 9.63 0.47
CA SER A 104 15.68 10.10 0.87
C SER A 104 15.21 9.48 2.19
N GLU A 105 14.21 10.09 2.83
CA GLU A 105 13.60 9.52 4.02
C GLU A 105 13.03 8.12 3.76
N LEU A 106 12.40 7.91 2.60
CA LEU A 106 11.91 6.60 2.20
C LEU A 106 13.05 5.59 2.08
N ALA A 107 14.13 5.91 1.36
CA ALA A 107 15.29 5.02 1.23
C ALA A 107 15.85 4.61 2.60
N ASN A 108 16.00 5.58 3.50
CA ASN A 108 16.52 5.35 4.85
C ASN A 108 15.57 4.49 5.71
N LEU A 109 14.25 4.69 5.58
CA LEU A 109 13.26 3.84 6.28
C LEU A 109 13.35 2.41 5.75
N LEU A 110 13.31 2.22 4.42
CA LEU A 110 13.32 0.90 3.80
C LEU A 110 14.57 0.11 4.18
N GLU A 111 15.75 0.74 4.18
CA GLU A 111 16.98 0.08 4.62
C GLU A 111 16.93 -0.37 6.09
N LYS A 112 16.43 0.49 6.98
CA LYS A 112 16.27 0.19 8.41
C LYS A 112 15.16 -0.84 8.69
N ALA A 113 14.20 -0.97 7.79
CA ALA A 113 13.11 -1.92 7.90
C ALA A 113 13.53 -3.35 7.53
N ILE A 114 14.68 -3.55 6.85
CA ILE A 114 15.14 -4.89 6.44
C ILE A 114 15.37 -5.82 7.65
N PRO A 115 16.18 -5.48 8.67
CA PRO A 115 16.46 -6.40 9.77
C PRO A 115 15.28 -6.72 10.72
N PRO A 116 14.47 -5.74 11.15
CA PRO A 116 13.45 -5.97 12.18
C PRO A 116 12.21 -6.71 11.68
N GLY A 117 11.48 -7.33 12.62
CA GLY A 117 10.16 -7.91 12.37
C GLY A 117 9.03 -6.87 12.35
N ILE A 118 7.80 -7.31 12.05
CA ILE A 118 6.64 -6.42 11.83
C ILE A 118 6.35 -5.43 12.97
N GLY A 119 6.53 -5.85 14.24
CA GLY A 119 6.28 -4.99 15.40
C GLY A 119 7.36 -3.92 15.58
N GLU A 120 8.61 -4.29 15.34
CA GLU A 120 9.75 -3.36 15.38
C GLU A 120 9.73 -2.39 14.18
N ARG A 121 9.26 -2.84 13.01
CA ARG A 121 8.98 -1.96 11.85
C ARG A 121 7.91 -0.93 12.16
N ALA A 122 6.85 -1.32 12.86
CA ALA A 122 5.81 -0.39 13.29
C ALA A 122 6.37 0.66 14.27
N ALA A 123 7.20 0.23 15.24
CA ALA A 123 7.88 1.15 16.15
C ALA A 123 8.81 2.13 15.38
N LEU A 124 9.62 1.61 14.46
CA LEU A 124 10.48 2.41 13.59
C LEU A 124 9.69 3.47 12.80
N LEU A 125 8.55 3.10 12.23
CA LEU A 125 7.68 4.02 11.50
C LEU A 125 7.13 5.11 12.43
N ASN A 126 6.64 4.73 13.62
CA ASN A 126 6.10 5.67 14.60
C ASN A 126 7.15 6.68 15.09
N ASP A 127 8.41 6.24 15.23
CA ASP A 127 9.53 7.11 15.61
C ASP A 127 9.94 8.07 14.47
N THR A 128 9.55 7.76 13.22
CA THR A 128 9.85 8.57 12.02
C THR A 128 8.77 9.62 11.79
N ASN A 129 8.76 10.64 12.66
CA ASN A 129 7.77 11.74 12.65
C ASN A 129 7.62 12.46 11.30
N SER A 130 8.67 12.52 10.48
CA SER A 130 8.65 13.24 9.21
C SER A 130 7.70 12.61 8.20
N MET A 131 7.59 11.28 8.16
CA MET A 131 6.70 10.57 7.23
C MET A 131 5.23 10.75 7.60
N HIS A 132 4.92 10.73 8.90
CA HIS A 132 3.58 11.06 9.39
C HIS A 132 3.19 12.50 9.02
N LYS A 133 4.09 13.47 9.27
CA LYS A 133 3.87 14.87 8.89
C LYS A 133 3.66 15.06 7.39
N ALA A 134 4.43 14.35 6.56
CA ALA A 134 4.26 14.36 5.11
C ALA A 134 2.85 13.88 4.72
N SER A 135 2.44 12.72 5.26
CA SER A 135 1.12 12.16 4.99
C SER A 135 0.00 13.08 5.45
N GLU A 136 0.11 13.69 6.63
CA GLU A 136 -0.87 14.65 7.15
C GLU A 136 -0.93 15.92 6.30
N THR A 137 0.22 16.46 5.89
CA THR A 137 0.28 17.66 5.04
C THR A 137 -0.41 17.43 3.69
N VAL A 138 -0.19 16.27 3.08
CA VAL A 138 -0.84 15.90 1.81
C VAL A 138 -2.33 15.61 2.01
N ALA A 139 -2.75 15.12 3.19
CA ALA A 139 -4.16 14.90 3.50
C ALA A 139 -5.00 16.18 3.33
N GLN A 140 -4.46 17.30 3.80
CA GLN A 140 -5.13 18.61 3.80
C GLN A 140 -5.32 19.21 2.40
N ARG A 141 -4.73 18.59 1.36
CA ARG A 141 -4.82 19.06 -0.03
C ARG A 141 -5.91 18.36 -0.83
N GLY A 142 -6.61 17.38 -0.24
CA GLY A 142 -7.73 16.72 -0.90
C GLY A 142 -8.93 17.64 -1.10
N ASP A 143 -9.79 17.30 -2.07
CA ASP A 143 -11.00 18.08 -2.39
C ASP A 143 -12.13 17.88 -1.37
N THR A 144 -11.98 16.92 -0.46
CA THR A 144 -12.96 16.57 0.58
C THR A 144 -12.49 17.04 1.95
N LYS A 145 -13.45 17.43 2.80
CA LYS A 145 -13.18 17.76 4.19
C LYS A 145 -12.68 16.51 4.96
N ASP A 146 -11.71 16.71 5.83
CA ASP A 146 -11.29 15.67 6.79
C ASP A 146 -12.42 15.26 7.74
N LEU A 147 -12.29 14.04 8.27
CA LEU A 147 -13.15 13.51 9.32
C LEU A 147 -13.05 14.37 10.59
N TYR A 148 -14.15 14.46 11.33
CA TYR A 148 -14.13 15.12 12.63
C TYR A 148 -13.37 14.28 13.66
N ALA A 149 -12.83 14.94 14.69
CA ALA A 149 -12.23 14.23 15.82
C ALA A 149 -13.27 13.31 16.48
N GLY A 150 -13.00 12.00 16.49
CA GLY A 150 -13.90 10.98 17.02
C GLY A 150 -14.88 10.38 16.01
N GLU A 151 -14.82 10.80 14.73
CA GLU A 151 -15.56 10.15 13.65
C GLU A 151 -14.80 8.91 13.15
N GLU A 152 -15.48 7.77 13.15
CA GLU A 152 -14.89 6.52 12.68
C GLU A 152 -14.96 6.43 11.15
N SER A 153 -13.83 6.08 10.53
CA SER A 153 -13.81 5.69 9.12
C SER A 153 -14.04 4.19 9.01
N ILE A 154 -14.97 3.80 8.14
CA ILE A 154 -15.10 2.39 7.73
C ILE A 154 -14.13 2.04 6.60
N HIS A 155 -13.43 3.00 5.99
CA HIS A 155 -12.59 2.74 4.82
C HIS A 155 -11.19 2.27 5.21
N LEU A 156 -10.73 1.20 4.54
CA LEU A 156 -9.37 0.69 4.67
C LEU A 156 -8.67 0.70 3.31
N PHE A 157 -7.35 0.86 3.37
CA PHE A 157 -6.49 0.68 2.22
C PHE A 157 -6.00 -0.76 2.18
N VAL A 158 -6.22 -1.42 1.05
CA VAL A 158 -5.65 -2.73 0.72
C VAL A 158 -4.69 -2.55 -0.44
N VAL A 159 -3.55 -3.21 -0.34
CA VAL A 159 -2.49 -3.14 -1.34
C VAL A 159 -2.29 -4.49 -1.98
N LEU A 160 -2.23 -4.47 -3.31
CA LEU A 160 -1.86 -5.62 -4.10
C LEU A 160 -0.63 -5.28 -4.91
N ILE A 161 0.32 -6.19 -4.91
CA ILE A 161 1.63 -6.05 -5.56
C ILE A 161 1.82 -7.24 -6.48
N LYS A 162 2.80 -7.12 -7.37
CA LYS A 162 3.14 -8.19 -8.32
C LYS A 162 3.40 -9.54 -7.63
N GLY A 163 4.03 -9.57 -6.46
CA GLY A 163 4.30 -10.83 -5.75
C GLY A 163 5.09 -11.83 -6.62
N SER A 164 4.56 -13.04 -6.80
CA SER A 164 5.17 -14.12 -7.59
C SER A 164 4.63 -14.26 -9.02
N LEU A 165 4.00 -13.22 -9.58
CA LEU A 165 3.54 -13.22 -10.97
C LEU A 165 4.72 -13.33 -11.96
N GLU A 166 4.44 -13.80 -13.18
CA GLU A 166 5.46 -13.96 -14.21
C GLU A 166 6.06 -12.60 -14.65
N ASP A 167 7.23 -12.60 -15.29
CA ASP A 167 7.97 -11.36 -15.62
C ASP A 167 7.20 -10.41 -16.54
N ASP A 168 6.35 -10.95 -17.43
CA ASP A 168 5.47 -10.20 -18.34
C ASP A 168 4.11 -9.83 -17.71
N GLU A 169 3.84 -10.32 -16.50
CA GLU A 169 2.67 -9.96 -15.72
C GLU A 169 2.94 -8.81 -14.74
N ASP A 170 1.90 -8.05 -14.42
CA ASP A 170 1.96 -6.99 -13.42
C ASP A 170 0.64 -6.93 -12.62
N ALA A 171 0.50 -5.94 -11.74
CA ALA A 171 -0.64 -5.87 -10.82
C ALA A 171 -2.03 -5.73 -11.49
N PHE A 172 -2.06 -5.49 -12.80
CA PHE A 172 -3.27 -5.35 -13.61
C PHE A 172 -3.49 -6.50 -14.60
N SER A 173 -2.59 -7.50 -14.63
CA SER A 173 -2.82 -8.73 -15.38
C SER A 173 -4.08 -9.46 -14.86
N GLU A 174 -4.76 -10.20 -15.74
CA GLU A 174 -6.00 -10.92 -15.40
C GLU A 174 -5.84 -11.82 -14.17
N LEU A 175 -4.75 -12.61 -14.11
CA LEU A 175 -4.45 -13.46 -12.96
C LEU A 175 -4.29 -12.67 -11.66
N ALA A 176 -3.64 -11.51 -11.72
CA ALA A 176 -3.44 -10.63 -10.56
C ALA A 176 -4.77 -10.08 -10.03
N LEU A 177 -5.66 -9.69 -10.94
CA LEU A 177 -6.98 -9.17 -10.60
C LEU A 177 -7.89 -10.25 -10.01
N GLU A 178 -7.88 -11.45 -10.59
CA GLU A 178 -8.66 -12.60 -10.10
C GLU A 178 -8.22 -13.06 -8.71
N LEU A 179 -6.92 -13.21 -8.47
CA LEU A 179 -6.39 -13.61 -7.16
C LEU A 179 -6.49 -12.48 -6.12
N GLY A 180 -6.56 -11.24 -6.61
CA GLY A 180 -6.42 -10.04 -5.83
C GLY A 180 -7.70 -9.22 -5.73
N THR A 181 -7.73 -8.10 -6.46
CA THR A 181 -8.71 -7.03 -6.22
C THR A 181 -10.14 -7.46 -6.52
N ARG A 182 -10.38 -8.19 -7.62
CA ARG A 182 -11.73 -8.64 -7.98
C ARG A 182 -12.26 -9.63 -6.93
N ARG A 183 -11.41 -10.57 -6.45
CA ARG A 183 -11.75 -11.46 -5.32
C ARG A 183 -12.20 -10.68 -4.08
N LEU A 184 -11.57 -9.56 -3.76
CA LEU A 184 -11.93 -8.77 -2.58
C LEU A 184 -13.21 -7.95 -2.75
N ILE A 185 -13.47 -7.45 -3.96
CA ILE A 185 -14.64 -6.62 -4.27
C ILE A 185 -15.92 -7.47 -4.42
N ASP A 186 -15.78 -8.72 -4.87
CA ASP A 186 -16.90 -9.62 -5.14
C ASP A 186 -17.42 -10.40 -3.88
N ILE A 187 -16.89 -10.09 -2.68
CA ILE A 187 -17.34 -10.63 -1.38
C ILE A 187 -18.55 -9.88 -0.84
#